data_AF-A0A9X3F8E0-F1
#
_entry.id   AF-A0A9X3F8E0-F1
#
_cell.length_a   1.000
_cell.length_b   1.000
_cell.length_c   1.000
_cell.angle_alpha   90.00
_cell.angle_beta   90.00
_cell.angle_gamma   90.00
#
_symmetry.space_group_name_H-M   'P 1'
#
loop_
_entity.id
_entity.type
_entity.pdbx_description
1 polymer ?
#
loop_
_entity_poly.entity_id
_entity_poly.type
_entity_poly.pdbx_seq_one_letter_code
_entity_poly.pdbx_strand_id
1 'polypeptide(L)'
;MHVHRLGLVLAALTACGPDGRADATDTATAPTGTTAPASTSSSSSGDVAPTSTGDASTGTITTTTTGTTEEPGTTTALTTAVDTSTTEPVDPSTTTTVGPKLDLPAEMPIPVKDIPGLVSITFYESTSGVMEFTFSVDGPELNTLLADPLSNANRDIEGTSVEFYDVYYSDVDGVFDPLGSYLTIAGSFGAKLPAGGGLNLAEISLNFDNNEFEFGSFLASFVGLGDNYIAGSEPNAIDNNLDTHTTMGNTVDTPGQRLRVTLGFKSSLMPG
;
A
#
# COMPACT_ATOMS: atom_id res chain seq x y z
N MET A 1 11.15 -42.23 42.27
CA MET A 1 9.69 -42.41 42.08
C MET A 1 9.14 -41.14 41.45
N HIS A 2 8.22 -41.29 40.50
CA HIS A 2 7.58 -40.29 39.65
C HIS A 2 8.22 -40.10 38.27
N VAL A 3 7.34 -40.24 37.28
CA VAL A 3 7.56 -40.73 35.92
C VAL A 3 7.17 -39.60 34.98
N HIS A 4 8.04 -39.29 34.01
CA HIS A 4 7.69 -38.44 32.87
C HIS A 4 6.68 -39.15 31.97
N ARG A 5 5.62 -38.46 31.54
CA ARG A 5 4.82 -38.85 30.38
C ARG A 5 4.95 -37.83 29.27
N LEU A 6 5.66 -38.26 28.23
CA LEU A 6 5.70 -37.74 26.88
C LEU A 6 4.38 -38.13 26.19
N GLY A 7 3.71 -37.20 25.52
CA GLY A 7 2.56 -37.44 24.66
C GLY A 7 2.91 -37.09 23.22
N LEU A 8 3.33 -38.08 22.45
CA LEU A 8 3.52 -38.02 20.99
C LEU A 8 2.21 -38.48 20.34
N VAL A 9 1.54 -37.62 19.57
CA VAL A 9 0.37 -38.00 18.76
C VAL A 9 0.85 -38.23 17.33
N LEU A 10 0.80 -39.49 16.92
CA LEU A 10 1.09 -39.98 15.58
C LEU A 10 -0.24 -40.14 14.83
N ALA A 11 -0.48 -39.33 13.79
CA ALA A 11 -1.62 -39.51 12.89
C ALA A 11 -1.19 -40.33 11.67
N ALA A 12 -1.78 -41.52 11.52
CA ALA A 12 -1.60 -42.40 10.38
C ALA A 12 -2.65 -42.10 9.31
N LEU A 13 -2.24 -41.73 8.09
CA LEU A 13 -3.11 -41.78 6.91
C LEU A 13 -3.07 -43.19 6.32
N THR A 14 -4.26 -43.79 6.21
CA THR A 14 -4.49 -45.12 5.63
C THR A 14 -4.72 -44.98 4.12
N ALA A 15 -3.84 -45.56 3.32
CA ALA A 15 -4.04 -45.74 1.88
C ALA A 15 -4.98 -46.93 1.63
N CYS A 16 -5.95 -46.78 0.73
CA CYS A 16 -6.77 -47.87 0.25
C CYS A 16 -6.90 -47.82 -1.29
N GLY A 17 -6.33 -48.84 -1.91
CA GLY A 17 -6.67 -49.45 -3.20
C GLY A 17 -6.12 -50.90 -3.12
N PRO A 18 -6.43 -51.84 -4.04
CA PRO A 18 -7.11 -51.70 -5.33
C PRO A 18 -8.19 -52.80 -5.59
N ASP A 19 -8.90 -52.69 -6.71
CA ASP A 19 -9.45 -53.80 -7.53
C ASP A 19 -9.92 -53.13 -8.85
N GLY A 20 -9.51 -53.48 -10.06
CA GLY A 20 -9.16 -54.79 -10.60
C GLY A 20 -10.16 -55.12 -11.70
N ARG A 21 -9.92 -54.72 -12.95
CA ARG A 21 -10.46 -55.44 -14.12
C ARG A 21 -9.68 -55.18 -15.40
N ALA A 22 -9.48 -56.28 -16.11
CA ALA A 22 -8.57 -56.46 -17.21
C ALA A 22 -9.27 -56.40 -18.58
N ASP A 23 -8.41 -56.17 -19.58
CA ASP A 23 -8.36 -56.84 -20.88
C ASP A 23 -9.32 -56.36 -22.00
N ALA A 24 -8.71 -55.71 -23.01
CA ALA A 24 -8.85 -56.13 -24.40
C ALA A 24 -7.81 -55.39 -25.28
N THR A 25 -6.93 -56.18 -25.85
CA THR A 25 -6.09 -55.92 -27.03
C THR A 25 -6.89 -55.37 -28.22
N ASP A 26 -6.33 -54.42 -29.00
CA ASP A 26 -6.05 -54.63 -30.42
C ASP A 26 -5.23 -53.47 -31.04
N THR A 27 -4.82 -53.70 -32.28
CA THR A 27 -3.56 -53.34 -32.90
C THR A 27 -3.71 -52.20 -33.93
N ALA A 28 -2.72 -51.32 -33.98
CA ALA A 28 -2.19 -50.60 -35.14
C ALA A 28 -3.02 -49.56 -35.95
N THR A 29 -2.23 -48.60 -36.45
CA THR A 29 -2.32 -47.91 -37.76
C THR A 29 -2.80 -46.44 -37.72
N ALA A 30 -1.84 -45.52 -37.84
CA ALA A 30 -2.05 -44.22 -38.52
C ALA A 30 -2.01 -44.46 -40.04
N PRO A 31 -2.71 -43.70 -40.92
CA PRO A 31 -2.42 -42.27 -41.10
C PRO A 31 -3.58 -41.35 -41.61
N THR A 32 -3.29 -40.04 -41.59
CA THR A 32 -3.72 -38.94 -42.51
C THR A 32 -5.19 -38.77 -42.90
N GLY A 33 -5.73 -37.56 -42.69
CA GLY A 33 -6.97 -37.13 -43.35
C GLY A 33 -7.46 -35.73 -42.97
N THR A 34 -7.12 -34.76 -43.81
CA THR A 34 -7.59 -33.37 -43.93
C THR A 34 -9.11 -33.20 -43.83
N THR A 35 -9.63 -32.24 -43.04
CA THR A 35 -10.66 -31.24 -43.44
C THR A 35 -11.03 -30.27 -42.30
N ALA A 36 -10.73 -28.98 -42.48
CA ALA A 36 -11.61 -27.86 -42.08
C ALA A 36 -12.63 -27.64 -43.23
N PRO A 37 -13.65 -26.75 -43.17
CA PRO A 37 -13.99 -25.75 -42.15
C PRO A 37 -15.50 -25.69 -41.80
N ALA A 38 -15.89 -24.84 -40.83
CA ALA A 38 -17.09 -23.99 -40.94
C ALA A 38 -17.17 -23.00 -39.77
N SER A 39 -16.79 -21.77 -40.06
CA SER A 39 -17.17 -20.56 -39.35
C SER A 39 -18.64 -20.22 -39.62
N THR A 40 -19.43 -19.97 -38.58
CA THR A 40 -20.67 -19.21 -38.68
C THR A 40 -20.60 -17.99 -37.78
N SER A 41 -20.34 -16.87 -38.44
CA SER A 41 -20.62 -15.51 -37.99
C SER A 41 -22.13 -15.28 -37.94
N SER A 42 -22.64 -14.79 -36.82
CA SER A 42 -23.94 -14.09 -36.76
C SER A 42 -23.74 -12.71 -36.15
N SER A 43 -23.57 -11.75 -37.04
CA SER A 43 -23.69 -10.32 -36.81
C SER A 43 -25.14 -9.99 -36.44
N SER A 44 -25.34 -9.19 -35.40
CA SER A 44 -26.61 -8.51 -35.14
C SER A 44 -26.30 -7.13 -34.56
N SER A 45 -26.24 -6.17 -35.48
CA SER A 45 -26.16 -4.73 -35.24
C SER A 45 -27.44 -4.23 -34.56
N GLY A 46 -27.29 -3.42 -33.51
CA GLY A 46 -28.38 -2.73 -32.84
C GLY A 46 -27.90 -1.36 -32.37
N ASP A 47 -27.85 -0.43 -33.31
CA ASP A 47 -27.76 1.02 -33.06
C ASP A 47 -28.95 1.47 -32.21
N VAL A 48 -28.67 2.12 -31.08
CA VAL A 48 -29.60 3.06 -30.46
C VAL A 48 -28.82 4.32 -30.11
N ALA A 49 -29.13 5.38 -30.86
CA ALA A 49 -28.65 6.74 -30.65
C ALA A 49 -29.20 7.34 -29.33
N PRO A 50 -28.53 8.37 -28.79
CA PRO A 50 -28.77 8.87 -27.44
C PRO A 50 -29.92 9.89 -27.38
N THR A 51 -30.77 9.78 -26.36
CA THR A 51 -31.70 10.84 -25.98
C THR A 51 -31.01 11.81 -25.02
N SER A 52 -30.86 13.06 -25.48
CA SER A 52 -30.53 14.21 -24.66
C SER A 52 -31.75 14.69 -23.87
N THR A 53 -31.54 15.15 -22.65
CA THR A 53 -32.31 16.25 -22.06
C THR A 53 -31.42 16.91 -21.02
N GLY A 54 -31.03 18.16 -21.30
CA GLY A 54 -30.33 18.99 -20.33
C GLY A 54 -31.29 19.54 -19.28
N ASP A 55 -30.74 20.02 -18.16
CA ASP A 55 -31.01 21.39 -17.76
C ASP A 55 -29.86 21.92 -16.93
N ALA A 56 -29.50 23.16 -17.24
CA ALA A 56 -28.49 23.94 -16.54
C ALA A 56 -29.22 24.78 -15.49
N SER A 57 -28.75 24.73 -14.24
CA SER A 57 -29.11 25.76 -13.27
C SER A 57 -27.86 26.26 -12.55
N THR A 58 -27.33 27.34 -13.12
CA THR A 58 -26.53 28.37 -12.45
C THR A 58 -27.22 28.86 -11.19
N GLY A 59 -26.49 28.86 -10.06
CA GLY A 59 -26.91 29.47 -8.79
C GLY A 59 -25.72 30.03 -8.04
N THR A 60 -25.30 31.23 -8.41
CA THR A 60 -24.37 32.08 -7.65
C THR A 60 -25.16 32.93 -6.65
N ILE A 61 -24.90 32.78 -5.34
CA ILE A 61 -25.24 33.78 -4.29
C ILE A 61 -24.15 33.67 -3.21
N THR A 62 -23.13 34.54 -3.20
CA THR A 62 -23.03 35.82 -2.47
C THR A 62 -22.72 35.68 -0.98
N THR A 63 -21.50 36.08 -0.67
CA THR A 63 -20.89 36.39 0.63
C THR A 63 -21.72 37.36 1.46
N THR A 64 -21.84 37.15 2.77
CA THR A 64 -22.10 38.24 3.71
C THR A 64 -21.33 38.01 5.01
N THR A 65 -20.40 38.92 5.25
CA THR A 65 -19.61 39.09 6.48
C THR A 65 -20.23 40.22 7.30
N THR A 66 -20.60 39.97 8.56
CA THR A 66 -20.72 40.94 9.68
C THR A 66 -20.86 40.10 10.96
N GLY A 67 -20.14 40.24 12.07
CA GLY A 67 -19.34 41.32 12.62
C GLY A 67 -19.92 41.73 14.00
N THR A 68 -19.21 41.37 15.09
CA THR A 68 -19.23 41.91 16.49
C THR A 68 -20.51 41.67 17.32
N THR A 69 -20.53 41.42 18.64
CA THR A 69 -19.66 41.67 19.82
C THR A 69 -20.23 40.75 20.95
N GLU A 70 -19.53 40.16 21.93
CA GLU A 70 -18.86 40.72 23.11
C GLU A 70 -18.26 39.57 23.95
N GLU A 71 -17.03 39.77 24.44
CA GLU A 71 -16.32 39.03 25.50
C GLU A 71 -16.76 39.57 26.91
N PRO A 72 -16.25 39.13 28.09
CA PRO A 72 -15.02 38.35 28.35
C PRO A 72 -15.11 37.24 29.43
N GLY A 73 -14.10 36.35 29.42
CA GLY A 73 -13.90 35.31 30.44
C GLY A 73 -12.44 34.89 30.58
N THR A 74 -11.73 35.62 31.45
CA THR A 74 -10.35 35.44 31.93
C THR A 74 -9.97 34.00 32.30
N THR A 75 -8.81 33.49 31.86
CA THR A 75 -7.90 32.68 32.71
C THR A 75 -6.45 32.80 32.23
N THR A 76 -5.58 33.02 33.22
CA THR A 76 -4.15 33.38 33.20
C THR A 76 -3.21 32.16 33.06
N ALA A 77 -2.01 32.42 32.53
CA ALA A 77 -0.67 31.89 32.93
C ALA A 77 0.14 31.32 31.74
N LEU A 78 1.45 31.53 31.57
CA LEU A 78 2.46 32.36 32.22
C LEU A 78 3.64 32.41 31.20
N THR A 79 4.08 33.59 30.75
CA THR A 79 5.33 33.76 30.01
C THR A 79 6.35 34.40 30.94
N THR A 80 7.43 33.69 31.25
CA THR A 80 8.58 34.27 31.96
C THR A 80 9.71 34.47 30.95
N ALA A 81 9.84 35.70 30.47
CA ALA A 81 11.08 36.22 29.93
C ALA A 81 11.94 36.71 31.10
N VAL A 82 13.18 36.23 31.19
CA VAL A 82 14.23 36.89 31.97
C VAL A 82 15.31 37.30 30.99
N ASP A 83 15.28 38.59 30.69
CA ASP A 83 16.41 39.34 30.14
C ASP A 83 17.35 39.68 31.31
N THR A 84 18.63 39.36 31.18
CA THR A 84 19.66 39.97 32.02
C THR A 84 20.93 40.13 31.20
N SER A 85 21.09 41.33 30.65
CA SER A 85 22.36 41.81 30.13
C SER A 85 23.42 41.80 31.24
N THR A 86 24.54 41.11 31.03
CA THR A 86 25.79 41.45 31.72
C THR A 86 26.95 41.33 30.76
N THR A 87 27.75 42.38 30.74
CA THR A 87 28.88 42.70 29.86
C THR A 87 30.06 41.72 29.93
N GLU A 88 30.66 41.52 28.76
CA GLU A 88 31.91 40.83 28.37
C GLU A 88 33.08 40.85 29.37
N PRO A 89 34.03 39.89 29.22
CA PRO A 89 35.32 40.31 28.69
C PRO A 89 35.75 39.55 27.42
N VAL A 90 36.29 40.35 26.51
CA VAL A 90 36.90 40.02 25.22
C VAL A 90 38.04 39.00 25.37
N ASP A 91 37.95 37.88 24.64
CA ASP A 91 39.10 37.01 24.34
C ASP A 91 39.58 37.28 22.90
N PRO A 92 40.79 37.83 22.67
CA PRO A 92 41.27 38.16 21.35
C PRO A 92 42.11 37.00 20.78
N SER A 93 41.49 35.86 20.47
CA SER A 93 42.12 34.87 19.59
C SER A 93 41.15 33.80 19.11
N THR A 94 40.59 33.97 17.91
CA THR A 94 40.45 32.93 16.89
C THR A 94 39.70 33.55 15.71
N THR A 95 40.46 34.16 14.81
CA THR A 95 39.99 34.46 13.45
C THR A 95 39.78 33.13 12.72
N THR A 96 38.67 32.46 13.00
CA THR A 96 38.19 31.40 12.10
C THR A 96 37.43 32.13 11.01
N THR A 97 38.11 32.32 9.88
CA THR A 97 37.48 32.72 8.63
C THR A 97 36.30 31.78 8.39
N VAL A 98 35.09 32.26 8.70
CA VAL A 98 33.85 31.63 8.23
C VAL A 98 33.86 31.87 6.73
N GLY A 99 34.42 30.91 5.98
CA GLY A 99 34.14 30.84 4.55
C GLY A 99 32.63 30.82 4.35
N PRO A 100 32.11 31.34 3.23
CA PRO A 100 30.67 31.29 2.99
C PRO A 100 30.23 29.83 3.18
N LYS A 101 29.39 29.60 4.21
CA LYS A 101 28.66 28.34 4.32
C LYS A 101 27.82 28.30 3.06
N LEU A 102 28.27 27.50 2.10
CA LEU A 102 27.48 27.19 0.93
C LEU A 102 26.31 26.39 1.49
N ASP A 103 25.22 27.07 1.84
CA ASP A 103 23.93 26.45 2.13
C ASP A 103 23.48 25.80 0.83
N LEU A 104 23.98 24.59 0.60
CA LEU A 104 23.40 23.68 -0.38
C LEU A 104 21.93 23.53 0.03
N PRO A 105 20.99 23.64 -0.92
CA PRO A 105 19.57 23.44 -0.61
C PRO A 105 19.40 22.08 0.07
N ALA A 106 18.43 21.98 0.97
CA ALA A 106 18.02 20.69 1.53
C ALA A 106 17.81 19.74 0.36
N GLU A 107 18.52 18.62 0.41
CA GLU A 107 18.50 17.64 -0.65
C GLU A 107 17.07 17.11 -0.78
N MET A 108 16.48 17.37 -1.95
CA MET A 108 15.10 16.96 -2.21
C MET A 108 15.10 15.44 -2.40
N PRO A 109 14.19 14.72 -1.72
CA PRO A 109 13.98 13.30 -1.97
C PRO A 109 13.84 12.99 -3.47
N ILE A 110 14.44 11.90 -3.92
CA ILE A 110 14.31 11.41 -5.30
C ILE A 110 12.94 10.74 -5.41
N PRO A 111 12.12 11.04 -6.43
CA PRO A 111 10.89 10.29 -6.70
C PRO A 111 11.21 8.80 -6.82
N VAL A 112 10.41 7.90 -6.24
CA VAL A 112 10.75 6.47 -6.19
C VAL A 112 10.97 5.90 -7.60
N LYS A 113 10.15 6.32 -8.57
CA LYS A 113 10.28 5.87 -9.95
C LYS A 113 11.55 6.34 -10.68
N ASP A 114 12.18 7.40 -10.17
CA ASP A 114 13.39 7.98 -10.74
C ASP A 114 14.67 7.42 -10.10
N ILE A 115 14.54 6.47 -9.16
CA ILE A 115 15.68 5.78 -8.55
C ILE A 115 16.46 5.03 -9.65
N PRO A 116 17.78 5.32 -9.84
CA PRO A 116 18.57 4.68 -10.87
C PRO A 116 18.58 3.15 -10.74
N GLY A 117 18.33 2.46 -11.86
CA GLY A 117 18.35 1.00 -11.93
C GLY A 117 17.09 0.31 -11.39
N LEU A 118 16.11 1.04 -10.83
CA LEU A 118 14.85 0.45 -10.38
C LEU A 118 14.06 -0.08 -11.59
N VAL A 119 13.59 -1.33 -11.52
CA VAL A 119 12.83 -1.97 -12.61
C VAL A 119 11.43 -2.39 -12.23
N SER A 120 11.23 -2.79 -10.99
CA SER A 120 9.91 -3.21 -10.48
C SER A 120 9.81 -3.03 -8.98
N ILE A 121 8.58 -3.08 -8.48
CA ILE A 121 8.26 -3.00 -7.07
C ILE A 121 7.41 -4.22 -6.72
N THR A 122 7.78 -4.94 -5.66
CA THR A 122 7.02 -6.10 -5.16
C THR A 122 6.37 -5.76 -3.83
N PHE A 123 5.07 -6.02 -3.71
CA PHE A 123 4.31 -5.95 -2.48
C PHE A 123 4.11 -7.36 -1.93
N TYR A 124 4.47 -7.57 -0.67
CA TYR A 124 4.32 -8.85 0.01
C TYR A 124 3.12 -8.80 0.96
N GLU A 125 2.13 -9.64 0.70
CA GLU A 125 0.96 -9.85 1.56
C GLU A 125 1.12 -11.17 2.31
N SER A 126 0.77 -11.21 3.60
CA SER A 126 0.93 -12.43 4.41
C SER A 126 -0.28 -12.69 5.29
N THR A 127 -1.38 -13.21 4.71
CA THR A 127 -2.55 -13.69 5.50
C THR A 127 -2.50 -15.20 5.80
N SER A 128 -2.00 -16.02 4.87
CA SER A 128 -1.99 -17.49 5.00
C SER A 128 -0.73 -18.12 4.38
N GLY A 129 0.33 -17.33 4.32
CA GLY A 129 1.52 -17.54 3.52
C GLY A 129 1.83 -16.28 2.73
N VAL A 130 3.08 -16.14 2.32
CA VAL A 130 3.57 -14.96 1.59
C VAL A 130 3.06 -15.01 0.15
N MET A 131 2.34 -13.98 -0.25
CA MET A 131 1.91 -13.71 -1.63
C MET A 131 2.66 -12.50 -2.16
N GLU A 132 3.10 -12.57 -3.42
CA GLU A 132 3.91 -11.54 -4.07
C GLU A 132 3.13 -10.89 -5.22
N PHE A 133 3.08 -9.56 -5.23
CA PHE A 133 2.48 -8.77 -6.30
C PHE A 133 3.51 -7.81 -6.85
N THR A 134 3.98 -8.05 -8.07
CA THR A 134 5.06 -7.26 -8.69
C THR A 134 4.51 -6.39 -9.81
N PHE A 135 4.80 -5.10 -9.74
CA PHE A 135 4.45 -4.11 -10.76
C PHE A 135 5.70 -3.49 -11.36
N SER A 136 5.61 -3.14 -12.65
CA SER A 136 6.66 -2.32 -13.29
C SER A 136 6.64 -0.90 -12.70
N VAL A 137 7.81 -0.26 -12.64
CA VAL A 137 7.95 1.13 -12.18
C VAL A 137 7.01 2.09 -12.92
N ASP A 138 6.89 1.93 -14.24
CA ASP A 138 5.99 2.74 -15.07
C ASP A 138 4.57 2.12 -15.20
N GLY A 139 4.25 1.14 -14.35
CA GLY A 139 2.98 0.43 -14.35
C GLY A 139 1.80 1.36 -14.06
N PRO A 140 0.63 1.13 -14.69
CA PRO A 140 -0.56 1.95 -14.46
C PRO A 140 -1.05 1.90 -13.02
N GLU A 141 -0.81 0.78 -12.31
CA GLU A 141 -1.18 0.59 -10.90
C GLU A 141 -0.53 1.68 -10.05
N LEU A 142 0.79 1.82 -10.11
CA LEU A 142 1.52 2.79 -9.30
C LEU A 142 1.29 4.27 -9.68
N ASN A 143 0.79 4.53 -10.89
CA ASN A 143 0.63 5.85 -11.47
C ASN A 143 -0.82 6.33 -11.56
N THR A 144 -1.78 5.58 -11.00
CA THR A 144 -3.20 5.95 -11.03
C THR A 144 -3.86 5.66 -9.69
N LEU A 145 -4.35 6.69 -9.01
CA LEU A 145 -5.21 6.48 -7.86
C LEU A 145 -6.57 5.92 -8.29
N LEU A 146 -6.96 4.77 -7.77
CA LEU A 146 -8.26 4.16 -8.05
C LEU A 146 -9.37 4.87 -7.27
N ALA A 147 -10.57 4.92 -7.85
CA ALA A 147 -11.73 5.53 -7.20
C ALA A 147 -12.27 4.67 -6.06
N ASP A 148 -12.84 5.30 -5.03
CA ASP A 148 -13.54 4.62 -3.95
C ASP A 148 -15.02 4.35 -4.25
N PRO A 149 -15.61 3.29 -3.66
CA PRO A 149 -14.94 2.25 -2.87
C PRO A 149 -14.13 1.29 -3.76
N LEU A 150 -13.04 0.72 -3.23
CA LEU A 150 -12.34 -0.39 -3.87
C LEU A 150 -13.22 -1.63 -3.93
N SER A 151 -13.09 -2.40 -5.00
CA SER A 151 -13.90 -3.59 -5.24
C SER A 151 -13.24 -4.54 -6.23
N ASN A 152 -13.92 -5.65 -6.54
CA ASN A 152 -13.53 -6.54 -7.63
C ASN A 152 -13.46 -5.87 -9.02
N ALA A 153 -14.00 -4.67 -9.20
CA ALA A 153 -13.93 -3.94 -10.47
C ALA A 153 -12.76 -2.92 -10.54
N ASN A 154 -12.18 -2.56 -9.39
CA ASN A 154 -11.20 -1.47 -9.25
C ASN A 154 -10.28 -1.77 -8.05
N ARG A 155 -9.25 -2.59 -8.31
CA ARG A 155 -8.17 -2.92 -7.36
C ARG A 155 -6.92 -3.29 -8.15
N ASP A 156 -5.76 -3.11 -7.54
CA ASP A 156 -4.49 -3.62 -8.07
C ASP A 156 -4.18 -5.01 -7.49
N ILE A 157 -4.56 -5.23 -6.23
CA ILE A 157 -4.32 -6.48 -5.50
C ILE A 157 -5.61 -6.97 -4.84
N GLU A 158 -5.81 -8.28 -4.84
CA GLU A 158 -6.84 -8.97 -4.05
C GLU A 158 -6.17 -9.85 -2.99
N GLY A 159 -6.36 -9.54 -1.71
CA GLY A 159 -5.92 -10.40 -0.61
C GLY A 159 -6.90 -11.55 -0.37
N THR A 160 -8.18 -11.19 -0.24
CA THR A 160 -9.31 -12.11 -0.09
C THR A 160 -10.51 -11.58 -0.89
N SER A 161 -11.58 -12.35 -1.00
CA SER A 161 -12.80 -11.94 -1.73
C SER A 161 -13.48 -10.67 -1.21
N VAL A 162 -13.06 -10.16 -0.05
CA VAL A 162 -13.57 -8.93 0.59
C VAL A 162 -12.44 -7.96 0.94
N GLU A 163 -11.26 -8.15 0.37
CA GLU A 163 -10.07 -7.36 0.67
C GLU A 163 -9.36 -6.94 -0.61
N PHE A 164 -9.33 -5.62 -0.81
CA PHE A 164 -8.88 -5.02 -2.07
C PHE A 164 -7.90 -3.90 -1.77
N TYR A 165 -6.79 -3.87 -2.50
CA TYR A 165 -5.77 -2.83 -2.35
C TYR A 165 -5.59 -2.02 -3.63
N ASP A 166 -5.12 -0.80 -3.42
CA ASP A 166 -4.64 0.16 -4.40
C ASP A 166 -3.21 0.55 -3.99
N VAL A 167 -2.27 0.52 -4.94
CA VAL A 167 -0.85 0.80 -4.71
C VAL A 167 -0.41 1.98 -5.55
N TYR A 168 0.28 2.95 -4.94
CA TYR A 168 0.62 4.16 -5.67
C TYR A 168 1.82 4.91 -5.10
N TYR A 169 2.47 5.70 -5.96
CA TYR A 169 3.44 6.71 -5.53
C TYR A 169 2.75 7.82 -4.75
N SER A 170 3.37 8.25 -3.65
CA SER A 170 2.77 9.22 -2.75
C SER A 170 3.76 10.21 -2.16
N ASP A 171 3.22 11.28 -1.57
CA ASP A 171 3.95 12.07 -0.59
C ASP A 171 4.08 11.34 0.77
N VAL A 172 4.68 12.01 1.74
CA VAL A 172 4.93 11.49 3.10
C VAL A 172 3.62 11.15 3.85
N ASP A 173 2.54 11.89 3.56
CA ASP A 173 1.23 11.75 4.18
C ASP A 173 0.35 10.74 3.42
N GLY A 174 0.91 10.02 2.47
CA GLY A 174 0.22 8.97 1.70
C GLY A 174 -0.83 9.52 0.72
N VAL A 175 -0.73 10.79 0.35
CA VAL A 175 -1.52 11.40 -0.72
C VAL A 175 -0.89 11.05 -2.05
N PHE A 176 -1.72 10.65 -3.02
CA PHE A 176 -1.26 10.29 -4.35
C PHE A 176 -0.42 11.41 -4.99
N ASP A 177 0.80 11.06 -5.37
CA ASP A 177 1.73 11.91 -6.09
C ASP A 177 2.57 11.02 -7.03
N PRO A 178 2.37 11.09 -8.36
CA PRO A 178 3.15 10.28 -9.31
C PRO A 178 4.63 10.69 -9.38
N LEU A 179 5.04 11.77 -8.72
CA LEU A 179 6.44 12.17 -8.51
C LEU A 179 6.86 11.99 -7.05
N GLY A 180 6.09 11.22 -6.28
CA GLY A 180 6.31 10.98 -4.87
C GLY A 180 7.57 10.17 -4.56
N SER A 181 8.20 10.48 -3.43
CA SER A 181 9.37 9.77 -2.88
C SER A 181 9.00 8.66 -1.88
N TYR A 182 7.71 8.36 -1.78
CA TYR A 182 7.14 7.32 -0.92
C TYR A 182 6.27 6.38 -1.74
N LEU A 183 6.09 5.17 -1.23
CA LEU A 183 5.10 4.23 -1.73
C LEU A 183 4.00 4.06 -0.70
N THR A 184 2.77 4.08 -1.18
CA THR A 184 1.59 3.81 -0.38
C THR A 184 0.89 2.57 -0.91
N ILE A 185 0.48 1.72 0.02
CA ILE A 185 -0.59 0.74 -0.20
C ILE A 185 -1.78 1.12 0.66
N ALA A 186 -2.93 1.27 0.01
CA ALA A 186 -4.18 1.60 0.65
C ALA A 186 -5.20 0.49 0.38
N GLY A 187 -6.06 0.20 1.36
CA GLY A 187 -6.93 -0.96 1.31
C GLY A 187 -8.33 -0.72 1.81
N SER A 188 -9.25 -1.53 1.31
CA SER A 188 -10.58 -1.74 1.88
C SER A 188 -10.70 -3.16 2.37
N PHE A 189 -11.33 -3.35 3.53
CA PHE A 189 -11.59 -4.68 4.06
C PHE A 189 -13.01 -4.78 4.61
N GLY A 190 -13.78 -5.71 4.04
CA GLY A 190 -15.21 -5.84 4.23
C GLY A 190 -15.66 -6.71 5.40
N ALA A 191 -14.77 -7.08 6.34
CA ALA A 191 -15.14 -7.91 7.49
C ALA A 191 -14.71 -7.30 8.84
N LYS A 192 -15.61 -7.40 9.82
CA LYS A 192 -15.38 -7.02 11.22
C LYS A 192 -14.99 -8.21 12.08
N LEU A 193 -14.74 -7.98 13.38
CA LEU A 193 -14.66 -9.06 14.36
C LEU A 193 -15.87 -10.02 14.23
N PRO A 194 -15.65 -11.34 14.37
CA PRO A 194 -14.42 -12.01 14.84
C PRO A 194 -13.40 -12.34 13.74
N ALA A 195 -13.54 -11.84 12.50
CA ALA A 195 -12.49 -11.99 11.50
C ALA A 195 -11.23 -11.23 11.92
N GLY A 196 -10.06 -11.64 11.39
CA GLY A 196 -8.83 -10.86 11.48
C GLY A 196 -8.99 -9.48 10.84
N GLY A 197 -8.02 -8.57 11.04
CA GLY A 197 -7.96 -7.31 10.31
C GLY A 197 -7.42 -7.48 8.90
N GLY A 198 -7.66 -6.49 8.05
CA GLY A 198 -7.13 -6.43 6.71
C GLY A 198 -5.93 -5.52 6.55
N LEU A 199 -5.46 -5.41 5.31
CA LEU A 199 -4.18 -4.84 4.90
C LEU A 199 -3.05 -5.55 5.66
N ASN A 200 -2.88 -6.84 5.35
CA ASN A 200 -1.85 -7.70 5.94
C ASN A 200 -0.55 -7.60 5.13
N LEU A 201 0.00 -6.39 5.05
CA LEU A 201 1.26 -6.10 4.37
C LEU A 201 2.44 -6.58 5.22
N ALA A 202 3.29 -7.41 4.63
CA ALA A 202 4.54 -7.87 5.23
C ALA A 202 5.71 -6.94 4.86
N GLU A 203 5.93 -6.69 3.57
CA GLU A 203 7.05 -5.86 3.10
C GLU A 203 6.73 -5.22 1.75
N ILE A 204 7.49 -4.19 1.38
CA ILE A 204 7.58 -3.68 0.01
C ILE A 204 9.04 -3.71 -0.42
N SER A 205 9.33 -4.34 -1.56
CA SER A 205 10.67 -4.40 -2.15
C SER A 205 10.77 -3.54 -3.40
N LEU A 206 11.83 -2.74 -3.46
CA LEU A 206 12.36 -2.15 -4.68
C LEU A 206 13.30 -3.15 -5.34
N ASN A 207 13.05 -3.50 -6.60
CA ASN A 207 13.87 -4.49 -7.33
C ASN A 207 14.65 -3.80 -8.45
N PHE A 208 15.95 -4.05 -8.52
CA PHE A 208 16.89 -3.37 -9.41
C PHE A 208 17.35 -4.27 -10.58
N ASP A 209 17.78 -3.66 -11.68
CA ASP A 209 18.23 -4.34 -12.90
C ASP A 209 19.46 -5.25 -12.70
N ASN A 210 20.25 -4.98 -11.66
CA ASN A 210 21.40 -5.77 -11.23
C ASN A 210 21.02 -6.98 -10.35
N ASN A 211 19.73 -7.23 -10.13
CA ASN A 211 19.16 -8.23 -9.20
C ASN A 211 19.38 -7.93 -7.71
N GLU A 212 19.78 -6.72 -7.35
CA GLU A 212 19.71 -6.25 -5.97
C GLU A 212 18.27 -5.86 -5.63
N PHE A 213 17.98 -5.80 -4.33
CA PHE A 213 16.69 -5.34 -3.83
C PHE A 213 16.84 -4.55 -2.53
N GLU A 214 15.85 -3.72 -2.24
CA GLU A 214 15.76 -2.93 -1.01
C GLU A 214 14.34 -3.01 -0.44
N PHE A 215 14.21 -3.44 0.81
CA PHE A 215 12.94 -3.33 1.55
C PHE A 215 12.67 -1.91 2.07
N GLY A 216 11.41 -1.63 2.36
CA GLY A 216 10.98 -0.42 3.05
C GLY A 216 11.85 -0.15 4.28
N SER A 217 12.35 1.08 4.39
CA SER A 217 13.32 1.42 5.44
C SER A 217 12.69 2.07 6.67
N PHE A 218 11.56 2.76 6.49
CA PHE A 218 10.83 3.39 7.59
C PHE A 218 9.36 3.63 7.22
N LEU A 219 8.54 3.70 8.26
CA LEU A 219 7.12 4.01 8.19
C LEU A 219 6.94 5.53 8.21
N ALA A 220 6.39 6.09 7.14
CA ALA A 220 6.18 7.53 7.00
C ALA A 220 4.83 7.96 7.60
N SER A 221 3.76 7.28 7.24
CA SER A 221 2.42 7.50 7.80
C SER A 221 1.56 6.24 7.66
N PHE A 222 0.43 6.21 8.37
CA PHE A 222 -0.53 5.11 8.30
C PHE A 222 -1.93 5.54 8.73
N VAL A 223 -2.93 4.74 8.36
CA VAL A 223 -4.32 4.87 8.79
C VAL A 223 -4.85 3.47 9.13
N GLY A 224 -5.13 3.24 10.43
CA GLY A 224 -5.85 2.06 10.91
C GLY A 224 -7.30 2.41 11.25
N LEU A 225 -8.25 1.53 10.93
CA LEU A 225 -9.69 1.77 11.08
C LEU A 225 -10.42 0.53 11.60
N GLY A 226 -11.61 0.72 12.18
CA GLY A 226 -12.47 -0.40 12.57
C GLY A 226 -12.08 -1.10 13.87
N ASP A 227 -12.82 -2.15 14.20
CA ASP A 227 -12.77 -2.85 15.49
C ASP A 227 -11.74 -3.99 15.57
N ASN A 228 -11.19 -4.41 14.43
CA ASN A 228 -10.16 -5.45 14.30
C ASN A 228 -8.79 -4.88 13.90
N TYR A 229 -8.57 -3.56 14.05
CA TYR A 229 -7.26 -2.93 13.95
C TYR A 229 -6.38 -3.30 15.14
N ILE A 230 -5.12 -3.67 14.89
CA ILE A 230 -4.11 -3.94 15.92
C ILE A 230 -3.06 -2.84 15.88
N ALA A 231 -3.19 -1.85 16.77
CA ALA A 231 -2.21 -0.78 16.92
C ALA A 231 -0.83 -1.32 17.30
N GLY A 232 0.22 -0.82 16.65
CA GLY A 232 1.59 -1.28 16.83
C GLY A 232 2.00 -2.42 15.89
N SER A 233 1.10 -2.88 15.01
CA SER A 233 1.42 -3.83 13.94
C SER A 233 2.03 -3.17 12.70
N GLU A 234 1.95 -1.84 12.58
CA GLU A 234 2.40 -1.09 11.40
C GLU A 234 3.91 -1.24 11.10
N PRO A 235 4.80 -1.26 12.11
CA PRO A 235 6.22 -1.48 11.87
C PRO A 235 6.57 -2.87 11.33
N ASN A 236 5.64 -3.83 11.35
CA ASN A 236 5.86 -5.14 10.73
C ASN A 236 6.05 -5.02 9.21
N ALA A 237 5.63 -3.91 8.58
CA ALA A 237 5.82 -3.64 7.16
C ALA A 237 7.28 -3.32 6.74
N ILE A 238 8.20 -3.23 7.70
CA ILE A 238 9.60 -2.76 7.52
C ILE A 238 10.58 -3.51 8.45
N ASP A 239 10.18 -4.67 8.99
CA ASP A 239 10.96 -5.41 9.99
C ASP A 239 11.91 -6.44 9.36
N ASN A 240 11.95 -6.51 8.03
CA ASN A 240 12.71 -7.44 7.20
C ASN A 240 12.30 -8.90 7.42
N ASN A 241 11.02 -9.14 7.73
CA ASN A 241 10.48 -10.47 7.97
C ASN A 241 9.14 -10.68 7.24
N LEU A 242 9.14 -11.56 6.23
CA LEU A 242 7.94 -11.84 5.43
C LEU A 242 6.87 -12.65 6.19
N ASP A 243 7.21 -13.22 7.36
CA ASP A 243 6.27 -13.97 8.20
C ASP A 243 5.46 -13.08 9.17
N THR A 244 5.83 -11.80 9.29
CA THR A 244 5.07 -10.78 10.05
C THR A 244 4.32 -9.89 9.08
N HIS A 245 3.22 -9.30 9.55
CA HIS A 245 2.41 -8.42 8.72
C HIS A 245 1.69 -7.37 9.56
N THR A 246 1.29 -6.27 8.92
CA THR A 246 0.42 -5.27 9.50
C THR A 246 -0.98 -5.84 9.73
N THR A 247 -1.77 -5.25 10.61
CA THR A 247 -3.19 -5.58 10.75
C THR A 247 -3.95 -4.27 10.96
N MET A 248 -4.37 -3.65 9.86
CA MET A 248 -4.86 -2.26 9.83
C MET A 248 -6.36 -2.14 10.13
N GLY A 249 -7.09 -3.26 10.12
CA GLY A 249 -8.48 -3.33 10.59
C GLY A 249 -9.49 -3.44 9.45
N ASN A 250 -10.59 -2.67 9.46
CA ASN A 250 -11.66 -2.78 8.46
C ASN A 250 -12.34 -1.46 8.10
N THR A 251 -13.06 -1.46 6.99
CA THR A 251 -13.76 -0.29 6.43
C THR A 251 -15.28 -0.44 6.40
N VAL A 252 -15.85 -1.41 7.13
CA VAL A 252 -17.28 -1.75 7.02
C VAL A 252 -18.19 -0.59 7.46
N ASP A 253 -17.80 0.15 8.52
CA ASP A 253 -18.56 1.33 8.99
C ASP A 253 -18.15 2.64 8.29
N THR A 254 -17.09 2.60 7.48
CA THR A 254 -16.51 3.74 6.76
C THR A 254 -16.17 3.36 5.32
N PRO A 255 -17.14 2.92 4.49
CA PRO A 255 -16.88 2.30 3.19
C PRO A 255 -16.22 3.21 2.14
N GLY A 256 -16.14 4.52 2.39
CA GLY A 256 -15.39 5.47 1.55
C GLY A 256 -14.04 5.91 2.12
N GLN A 257 -13.57 5.27 3.19
CA GLN A 257 -12.23 5.47 3.75
C GLN A 257 -11.36 4.24 3.45
N ARG A 258 -10.05 4.44 3.51
CA ARG A 258 -9.06 3.37 3.31
C ARG A 258 -8.20 3.19 4.54
N LEU A 259 -7.89 1.92 4.82
CA LEU A 259 -6.71 1.54 5.58
C LEU A 259 -5.48 1.93 4.76
N ARG A 260 -4.37 2.32 5.40
CA ARG A 260 -3.18 2.73 4.65
C ARG A 260 -1.89 2.52 5.40
N VAL A 261 -0.84 2.13 4.67
CA VAL A 261 0.55 2.16 5.11
C VAL A 261 1.37 2.88 4.04
N THR A 262 2.18 3.85 4.44
CA THR A 262 3.07 4.63 3.57
C THR A 262 4.52 4.45 4.02
N LEU A 263 5.37 3.95 3.12
CA LEU A 263 6.77 3.61 3.39
C LEU A 263 7.73 4.50 2.61
N GLY A 264 8.88 4.76 3.21
CA GLY A 264 10.03 5.38 2.53
C GLY A 264 11.23 4.44 2.44
N PHE A 265 12.15 4.79 1.54
CA PHE A 265 13.32 3.99 1.18
C PHE A 265 14.59 4.81 1.37
N LYS A 266 15.72 4.17 1.64
CA LYS A 266 17.02 4.85 1.70
C LYS A 266 17.44 5.33 0.32
N SER A 267 17.17 4.55 -0.73
CA SER A 267 17.47 4.93 -2.11
C SER A 267 16.71 6.17 -2.60
N SER A 268 15.54 6.48 -2.03
CA SER A 268 14.81 7.73 -2.33
C SER A 268 15.30 8.93 -1.52
N LEU A 269 16.11 8.73 -0.49
CA LEU A 269 16.55 9.79 0.44
C LEU A 269 18.06 10.05 0.47
N MET A 270 18.86 9.32 -0.32
CA MET A 270 20.30 9.54 -0.40
C MET A 270 20.71 10.17 -1.73
N PRO A 271 21.68 11.10 -1.74
CA PRO A 271 22.38 11.49 -2.96
C PRO A 271 22.95 10.25 -3.64
N GLY A 272 22.73 10.13 -4.95
CA GLY A 272 23.52 9.24 -5.81
C GLY A 272 24.99 9.65 -5.87
#